data_AF-A0A920T6N7-F1
#
_entry.id   AF-A0A920T6N7-F1
#
_cell.length_a   1.000
_cell.length_b   1.000
_cell.length_c   1.000
_cell.angle_alpha   90.00
_cell.angle_beta   90.00
_cell.angle_gamma   90.00
#
_symmetry.space_group_name_H-M   'P 1'
#
loop_
_entity.id
_entity.type
_entity.pdbx_description
1 polymer ?
#
loop_
_entity_poly.entity_id
_entity_poly.type
_entity_poly.pdbx_seq_one_letter_code
_entity_poly.pdbx_strand_id
1 'polypeptide(L)'
;MHKVIYPFEKMKMYVHGSSPWISNKSSNVEMFLRFGLGENYYELRQPVYDGWDEGENRNSVELDLDWLTSLKLRDSTSVKKFRDSDIFMDSTNYKEYRFTDELGIETGKVVQIKGQPALNRIQFFIVGVRNLLETPISGEVWLDEFRLRG
;
A
#
# COMPACT_ATOMS: atom_id res chain seq x y z
N MET A 1 -14.89 -5.58 24.74
CA MET A 1 -14.00 -5.69 23.57
C MET A 1 -12.63 -5.23 24.02
N HIS A 2 -11.62 -6.10 24.03
CA HIS A 2 -10.25 -5.70 24.39
C HIS A 2 -9.60 -5.05 23.17
N LYS A 3 -9.40 -3.72 23.21
CA LYS A 3 -8.60 -3.00 22.21
C LYS A 3 -7.14 -3.40 22.44
N VAL A 4 -6.54 -4.13 21.50
CA VAL A 4 -5.08 -4.30 21.48
C VAL A 4 -4.52 -2.93 21.11
N ILE A 5 -3.83 -2.28 22.05
CA ILE A 5 -3.22 -0.97 21.83
C ILE A 5 -1.85 -1.22 21.20
N TYR A 6 -1.70 -0.83 19.94
CA TYR A 6 -0.40 -0.76 19.29
C TYR A 6 0.23 0.60 19.60
N PRO A 7 1.55 0.68 19.86
CA PRO A 7 2.22 1.96 20.10
C PRO A 7 2.39 2.80 18.83
N PHE A 8 1.99 2.29 17.67
CA PHE A 8 2.11 2.95 16.38
C PHE A 8 0.77 2.94 15.67
N GLU A 9 0.30 4.12 15.28
CA GLU A 9 -0.95 4.33 14.56
C GLU A 9 -0.74 4.26 13.04
N LYS A 10 0.41 4.76 12.55
CA LYS A 10 0.65 4.94 11.12
C LYS A 10 2.06 4.58 10.69
N MET A 11 2.18 4.05 9.49
CA MET A 11 3.43 3.90 8.76
C MET A 11 3.50 4.94 7.65
N LYS A 12 4.63 5.66 7.56
CA LYS A 12 4.85 6.71 6.56
C LYS A 12 6.18 6.56 5.83
N MET A 13 6.20 6.94 4.56
CA MET A 13 7.39 6.98 3.69
C MET A 13 7.12 7.89 2.50
N TYR A 14 8.15 8.52 1.95
CA TYR A 14 8.07 9.26 0.69
C TYR A 14 8.80 8.50 -0.42
N VAL A 15 8.29 8.66 -1.63
CA VAL A 15 8.85 8.07 -2.84
C VAL A 15 9.21 9.18 -3.81
N HIS A 16 10.33 9.05 -4.50
CA HIS A 16 10.66 9.92 -5.62
C HIS A 16 10.89 9.09 -6.86
N GLY A 17 10.19 9.40 -7.95
CA GLY A 17 10.38 8.75 -9.24
C GLY A 17 11.26 9.57 -10.17
N SER A 18 12.19 8.92 -10.86
CA SER A 18 12.89 9.49 -12.02
C SER A 18 13.06 8.43 -13.11
N SER A 19 12.15 8.41 -14.08
CA SER A 19 12.16 7.40 -15.14
C SER A 19 11.42 7.88 -16.40
N PRO A 20 11.84 7.49 -17.61
CA PRO A 20 11.06 7.75 -18.83
C PRO A 20 9.67 7.10 -18.88
N TRP A 21 9.39 6.13 -18.00
CA TRP A 21 8.12 5.37 -17.97
C TRP A 21 7.13 5.84 -16.90
N ILE A 22 7.46 6.94 -16.21
CA ILE A 22 6.59 7.61 -15.25
C ILE A 22 6.37 9.06 -15.70
N SER A 23 5.25 9.63 -15.32
CA SER A 23 4.94 11.05 -15.54
C SER A 23 4.13 11.57 -14.35
N ASN A 24 3.73 12.83 -14.40
CA ASN A 24 2.79 13.41 -13.44
C ASN A 24 1.34 12.91 -13.60
N LYS A 25 1.00 12.17 -14.67
CA LYS A 25 -0.39 11.72 -14.95
C LYS A 25 -0.56 10.21 -14.98
N SER A 26 0.48 9.49 -15.35
CA SER A 26 0.47 8.04 -15.50
C SER A 26 1.80 7.45 -15.09
N SER A 27 1.77 6.17 -14.71
CA SER A 27 2.95 5.43 -14.30
C SER A 27 2.88 3.98 -14.74
N ASN A 28 3.98 3.46 -15.26
CA ASN A 28 4.17 2.03 -15.52
C ASN A 28 5.08 1.36 -14.46
N VAL A 29 5.29 2.04 -13.33
CA VAL A 29 6.13 1.57 -12.23
C VAL A 29 5.31 1.63 -10.95
N GLU A 30 5.20 0.53 -10.23
CA GLU A 30 4.67 0.52 -8.86
C GLU A 30 5.79 0.28 -7.86
N MET A 31 5.76 0.97 -6.73
CA MET A 31 6.50 0.53 -5.54
C MET A 31 5.66 -0.50 -4.80
N PHE A 32 6.32 -1.40 -4.09
CA PHE A 32 5.66 -2.22 -3.08
C PHE A 32 6.44 -2.21 -1.75
N LEU A 33 5.69 -2.21 -0.65
CA LEU A 33 6.19 -2.34 0.71
C LEU A 33 5.49 -3.55 1.35
N ARG A 34 6.27 -4.60 1.61
CA ARG A 34 5.79 -5.84 2.21
C ARG A 34 6.40 -6.05 3.58
N PHE A 35 5.59 -6.40 4.56
CA PHE A 35 6.07 -6.65 5.93
C PHE A 35 5.27 -7.74 6.63
N GLY A 36 5.95 -8.60 7.37
CA GLY A 36 5.32 -9.77 7.97
C GLY A 36 6.25 -10.79 8.59
N LEU A 37 5.79 -12.04 8.62
CA LEU A 37 6.44 -13.21 9.22
C LEU A 37 6.25 -14.44 8.32
N GLY A 38 7.35 -14.96 7.76
CA GLY A 38 7.32 -16.06 6.80
C GLY A 38 6.40 -15.75 5.61
N GLU A 39 5.45 -16.64 5.34
CA GLU A 39 4.46 -16.49 4.26
C GLU A 39 3.27 -15.57 4.60
N ASN A 40 3.17 -15.10 5.84
CA ASN A 40 2.10 -14.22 6.29
C ASN A 40 2.58 -12.77 6.24
N TYR A 41 1.95 -11.94 5.41
CA TYR A 41 2.38 -10.56 5.25
C TYR A 41 1.24 -9.60 4.89
N TYR A 42 1.50 -8.34 5.20
CA TYR A 42 0.83 -7.20 4.60
C TYR A 42 1.66 -6.72 3.42
N GLU A 43 1.02 -6.27 2.35
CA GLU A 43 1.69 -5.60 1.24
C GLU A 43 0.88 -4.37 0.81
N LEU A 44 1.55 -3.22 0.76
CA LEU A 44 1.06 -2.02 0.11
C LEU A 44 1.73 -1.90 -1.25
N ARG A 45 0.94 -1.62 -2.29
CA ARG A 45 1.42 -1.25 -3.63
C ARG A 45 0.83 0.08 -4.04
N GLN A 46 1.61 0.92 -4.71
CA GLN A 46 1.11 2.16 -5.29
C GLN A 46 1.96 2.58 -6.51
N PRO A 47 1.37 3.28 -7.49
CA PRO A 47 2.12 3.83 -8.61
C PRO A 47 3.18 4.84 -8.13
N VAL A 48 4.29 4.94 -8.87
CA VAL A 48 5.33 5.94 -8.66
C VAL A 48 5.21 7.02 -9.73
N TYR A 49 4.96 8.25 -9.32
CA TYR A 49 4.86 9.41 -10.21
C TYR A 49 6.19 10.16 -10.29
N ASP A 50 6.33 11.04 -11.28
CA ASP A 50 7.54 11.84 -11.49
C ASP A 50 7.81 12.78 -10.30
N GLY A 51 9.07 12.86 -9.89
CA GLY A 51 9.50 13.68 -8.76
C GLY A 51 8.98 13.18 -7.40
N TRP A 52 8.92 14.07 -6.42
CA TRP A 52 8.28 13.83 -5.11
C TRP A 52 6.75 13.92 -5.16
N ASP A 53 6.19 14.38 -6.29
CA ASP A 53 4.75 14.58 -6.50
C ASP A 53 4.08 15.44 -5.41
N GLU A 54 4.73 16.51 -4.94
CA GLU A 54 4.26 17.31 -3.78
C GLU A 54 2.88 17.97 -3.98
N GLY A 55 2.49 18.24 -5.23
CA GLY A 55 1.20 18.86 -5.55
C GLY A 55 -0.01 17.96 -5.33
N GLU A 56 0.11 16.68 -5.73
CA GLU A 56 -0.97 15.68 -5.61
C GLU A 56 -0.73 14.71 -4.43
N ASN A 57 0.49 14.70 -3.89
CA ASN A 57 0.94 13.89 -2.76
C ASN A 57 0.72 12.38 -2.95
N ARG A 58 0.72 11.88 -4.19
CA ARG A 58 0.48 10.45 -4.49
C ARG A 58 1.72 9.60 -4.23
N ASN A 59 2.91 10.20 -4.31
CA ASN A 59 4.17 9.56 -3.90
C ASN A 59 4.42 9.55 -2.38
N SER A 60 3.38 9.82 -1.57
CA SER A 60 3.43 9.68 -0.13
C SER A 60 2.70 8.41 0.31
N VAL A 61 3.45 7.51 0.93
CA VAL A 61 2.89 6.34 1.60
C VAL A 61 2.43 6.79 2.98
N GLU A 62 1.13 6.64 3.24
CA GLU A 62 0.55 6.69 4.57
C GLU A 62 -0.38 5.47 4.74
N LEU A 63 -0.04 4.59 5.67
CA LEU A 63 -0.78 3.37 5.98
C LEU A 63 -1.20 3.39 7.45
N ASP A 64 -2.50 3.44 7.68
CA ASP A 64 -3.12 3.35 9.00
C ASP A 64 -3.14 1.87 9.47
N LEU A 65 -2.47 1.61 10.59
CA LEU A 65 -2.29 0.26 11.12
C LEU A 65 -3.53 -0.24 11.87
N ASP A 66 -4.34 0.66 12.44
CA ASP A 66 -5.62 0.34 13.08
C ASP A 66 -6.66 -0.02 12.01
N TRP A 67 -6.68 0.71 10.89
CA TRP A 67 -7.48 0.35 9.72
C TRP A 67 -7.04 -0.98 9.14
N LEU A 68 -5.72 -1.21 8.98
CA LEU A 68 -5.20 -2.45 8.41
C LEU A 68 -5.55 -3.69 9.26
N THR A 69 -5.48 -3.57 10.58
CA THR A 69 -5.91 -4.63 11.49
C THR A 69 -7.41 -4.84 11.47
N SER A 70 -8.18 -3.75 11.37
CA SER A 70 -9.64 -3.83 11.19
C SER A 70 -9.99 -4.56 9.90
N LEU A 71 -9.33 -4.22 8.78
CA LEU A 71 -9.51 -4.86 7.48
C LEU A 71 -9.26 -6.38 7.54
N LYS A 72 -8.23 -6.81 8.30
CA LYS A 72 -7.96 -8.25 8.52
C LYS A 72 -9.14 -8.98 9.16
N LEU A 73 -9.85 -8.33 10.09
CA LEU A 73 -10.93 -8.94 10.87
C LEU A 73 -12.31 -8.91 10.19
N ARG A 74 -12.50 -8.09 9.16
CA ARG A 74 -13.79 -7.88 8.47
C ARG A 74 -13.95 -8.82 7.28
N ASP A 75 -15.19 -9.18 6.98
CA ASP A 75 -15.56 -9.86 5.74
C ASP A 75 -16.08 -8.86 4.69
N SER A 76 -16.42 -9.36 3.50
CA SER A 76 -16.90 -8.54 2.38
C SER A 76 -18.20 -7.78 2.67
N THR A 77 -18.97 -8.21 3.67
CA THR A 77 -20.27 -7.60 4.03
C THR A 77 -20.15 -6.52 5.11
N SER A 78 -19.03 -6.48 5.82
CA SER A 78 -18.84 -5.65 7.02
C SER A 78 -17.66 -4.67 6.91
N VAL A 79 -16.92 -4.72 5.81
CA VAL A 79 -15.83 -3.77 5.53
C VAL A 79 -16.38 -2.35 5.38
N LYS A 80 -15.79 -1.41 6.12
CA LYS A 80 -16.03 0.02 5.88
C LYS A 80 -15.03 0.50 4.85
N LYS A 81 -15.53 0.88 3.68
CA LYS A 81 -14.72 1.46 2.62
C LYS A 81 -14.48 2.95 2.89
N PHE A 82 -13.37 3.48 2.40
CA PHE A 82 -13.12 4.92 2.37
C PHE A 82 -14.01 5.63 1.35
N ARG A 83 -14.25 5.00 0.20
CA ARG A 83 -15.24 5.39 -0.80
C ARG A 83 -16.14 4.21 -1.16
N ASP A 84 -17.41 4.47 -1.47
CA ASP A 84 -18.35 3.40 -1.86
C ASP A 84 -17.88 2.64 -3.11
N SER A 85 -17.18 3.35 -4.01
CA SER A 85 -16.56 2.83 -5.24
C SER A 85 -15.31 1.98 -5.00
N ASP A 86 -14.70 2.01 -3.82
CA ASP A 86 -13.53 1.17 -3.53
C ASP A 86 -13.88 -0.31 -3.63
N ILE A 87 -12.89 -1.15 -3.95
CA ILE A 87 -13.13 -2.57 -4.20
C ILE A 87 -12.46 -3.36 -3.09
N PHE A 88 -13.24 -4.20 -2.41
CA PHE A 88 -12.72 -5.14 -1.42
C PHE A 88 -13.02 -6.57 -1.84
N MET A 89 -11.99 -7.39 -1.87
CA MET A 89 -12.07 -8.80 -2.19
C MET A 89 -11.59 -9.61 -0.99
N ASP A 90 -12.39 -10.59 -0.59
CA ASP A 90 -12.08 -11.51 0.50
C ASP A 90 -12.12 -12.95 -0.02
N SER A 91 -11.08 -13.70 0.29
CA SER A 91 -10.92 -15.11 -0.06
C SER A 91 -10.22 -15.84 1.10
N THR A 92 -10.22 -17.17 1.09
CA THR A 92 -9.84 -18.01 2.23
C THR A 92 -8.55 -17.61 2.96
N ASN A 93 -7.52 -17.17 2.24
CA ASN A 93 -6.23 -16.79 2.84
C ASN A 93 -5.65 -15.49 2.28
N TYR A 94 -6.51 -14.68 1.67
CA TYR A 94 -6.08 -13.51 0.94
C TYR A 94 -7.18 -12.45 0.92
N LYS A 95 -6.82 -11.23 1.30
CA LYS A 95 -7.68 -10.05 1.23
C LYS A 95 -6.99 -8.98 0.40
N GLU A 96 -7.78 -8.28 -0.39
CA GLU A 96 -7.31 -7.16 -1.21
C GLU A 96 -8.28 -5.99 -1.10
N TYR A 97 -7.72 -4.80 -0.91
CA TYR A 97 -8.43 -3.53 -0.95
C TYR A 97 -7.82 -2.65 -2.03
N ARG A 98 -8.62 -2.24 -3.01
CA ARG A 98 -8.23 -1.35 -4.12
C ARG A 98 -8.93 -0.01 -3.98
N PHE A 99 -8.14 1.06 -4.07
CA PHE A 99 -8.61 2.43 -3.85
C PHE A 99 -9.02 3.07 -5.16
N THR A 100 -10.12 3.80 -5.12
CA THR A 100 -10.65 4.58 -6.24
C THR A 100 -10.58 6.08 -5.96
N ASP A 101 -10.57 6.88 -7.03
CA ASP A 101 -10.66 8.34 -6.97
C ASP A 101 -12.12 8.82 -6.84
N GLU A 102 -12.33 10.13 -6.96
CA GLU A 102 -13.66 10.76 -6.86
C GLU A 102 -14.61 10.39 -8.01
N LEU A 103 -14.06 9.93 -9.14
CA LEU A 103 -14.81 9.49 -10.30
C LEU A 103 -15.03 7.97 -10.28
N GLY A 104 -14.57 7.28 -9.23
CA GLY A 104 -14.66 5.82 -9.09
C GLY A 104 -13.62 5.06 -9.91
N ILE A 105 -12.58 5.73 -10.42
CA ILE A 105 -11.51 5.10 -11.19
C ILE A 105 -10.44 4.58 -10.24
N GLU A 106 -9.94 3.35 -10.46
CA GLU A 106 -8.87 2.79 -9.63
C GLU A 106 -7.59 3.63 -9.71
N THR A 107 -7.08 4.01 -8.54
CA THR A 107 -5.86 4.81 -8.40
C THR A 107 -4.57 4.01 -8.60
N GLY A 108 -4.69 2.68 -8.69
CA GLY A 108 -3.57 1.74 -8.64
C GLY A 108 -3.00 1.50 -7.24
N LYS A 109 -3.43 2.24 -6.21
CA LYS A 109 -3.08 1.92 -4.81
C LYS A 109 -3.84 0.66 -4.38
N VAL A 110 -3.12 -0.29 -3.80
CA VAL A 110 -3.65 -1.58 -3.37
C VAL A 110 -3.04 -1.97 -2.03
N VAL A 111 -3.88 -2.49 -1.11
CA VAL A 111 -3.44 -3.12 0.12
C VAL A 111 -3.85 -4.58 0.10
N GLN A 112 -2.89 -5.47 0.36
CA GLN A 112 -3.07 -6.91 0.40
C GLN A 112 -2.72 -7.48 1.76
N ILE A 113 -3.46 -8.50 2.17
CA ILE A 113 -3.21 -9.30 3.37
C ILE A 113 -3.15 -10.75 2.92
N LYS A 114 -1.98 -11.38 2.99
CA LYS A 114 -1.82 -12.81 2.73
C LYS A 114 -1.59 -13.52 4.06
N GLY A 115 -2.32 -14.61 4.33
CA GLY A 115 -2.13 -15.34 5.56
C GLY A 115 -2.84 -14.73 6.76
N GLN A 116 -2.26 -14.96 7.94
CA GLN A 116 -2.65 -14.37 9.21
C GLN A 116 -1.52 -13.50 9.79
N PRO A 117 -1.12 -12.41 9.12
CA PRO A 117 -0.02 -11.58 9.60
C PRO A 117 -0.39 -10.86 10.91
N ALA A 118 0.63 -10.53 11.69
CA ALA A 118 0.49 -9.87 12.98
C ALA A 118 1.49 -8.72 13.11
N LEU A 119 0.98 -7.50 13.36
CA LEU A 119 1.80 -6.28 13.44
C LEU A 119 2.85 -6.33 14.56
N ASN A 120 2.57 -7.05 15.66
CA ASN A 120 3.50 -7.22 16.77
C ASN A 120 4.55 -8.33 16.56
N ARG A 121 4.56 -8.99 15.40
CA ARG A 121 5.49 -10.09 15.06
C ARG A 121 6.14 -9.90 13.69
N ILE A 122 6.29 -8.66 13.25
CA ILE A 122 6.98 -8.35 11.99
C ILE A 122 8.46 -8.74 12.15
N GLN A 123 8.96 -9.56 11.22
CA GLN A 123 10.38 -9.96 11.15
C GLN A 123 11.11 -9.38 9.95
N PHE A 124 10.38 -8.97 8.92
CA PHE A 124 10.97 -8.39 7.73
C PHE A 124 10.17 -7.20 7.22
N PHE A 125 10.89 -6.33 6.53
CA PHE A 125 10.37 -5.33 5.60
C PHE A 125 11.08 -5.57 4.27
N ILE A 126 10.32 -5.64 3.19
CA ILE A 126 10.82 -5.75 1.82
C ILE A 126 10.23 -4.57 1.07
N VAL A 127 11.10 -3.77 0.45
CA VAL A 127 10.68 -2.71 -0.45
C VAL A 127 11.28 -2.99 -1.82
N GLY A 128 10.51 -2.72 -2.86
CA GLY A 128 10.98 -2.85 -4.22
C GLY A 128 10.09 -2.12 -5.20
N VAL A 129 10.46 -2.25 -6.47
CA VAL A 129 9.72 -1.70 -7.61
C VAL A 129 9.27 -2.84 -8.51
N ARG A 130 8.16 -2.65 -9.20
CA ARG A 130 7.67 -3.58 -10.23
C ARG A 130 7.47 -2.82 -11.52
N ASN A 131 7.99 -3.42 -12.58
CA ASN A 131 7.72 -3.03 -13.95
C ASN A 131 6.35 -3.57 -14.35
N LEU A 132 5.43 -2.68 -14.77
CA LEU A 132 4.09 -3.05 -15.22
C LEU A 132 4.04 -3.36 -16.73
N LEU A 133 5.17 -3.23 -17.43
CA LEU A 133 5.32 -3.55 -18.84
C LEU A 133 6.00 -4.90 -19.02
N GLU A 134 5.82 -5.47 -20.21
CA GLU A 134 6.54 -6.68 -20.65
C GLU A 134 7.94 -6.37 -21.19
N THR A 135 8.27 -5.09 -21.36
CA THR A 135 9.56 -4.61 -21.88
C THR A 135 10.47 -4.11 -20.76
N PRO A 136 11.80 -4.24 -20.89
CA PRO A 136 12.73 -3.67 -19.91
C PRO A 136 12.56 -2.15 -19.75
N ILE A 137 12.70 -1.68 -18.51
CA ILE A 137 12.66 -0.26 -18.15
C ILE A 137 13.93 0.14 -17.39
N SER A 138 14.22 1.43 -17.33
CA SER A 138 15.33 2.00 -16.58
C SER A 138 14.94 3.30 -15.87
N GLY A 139 15.65 3.63 -14.81
CA GLY A 139 15.41 4.84 -14.02
C GLY A 139 15.74 4.61 -12.56
N GLU A 140 15.34 5.56 -11.74
CA GLU A 140 15.61 5.59 -10.31
C GLU A 140 14.31 5.76 -9.55
N VAL A 141 14.20 5.03 -8.44
CA VAL A 141 13.16 5.24 -7.45
C VAL A 141 13.86 5.39 -6.11
N TRP A 142 13.63 6.52 -5.46
CA TRP A 142 14.22 6.85 -4.18
C TRP A 142 13.15 6.74 -3.10
N LEU A 143 13.55 6.29 -1.92
CA LEU A 143 12.67 6.09 -0.78
C LEU A 143 13.24 6.87 0.39
N ASP A 144 12.42 7.65 1.06
CA ASP A 144 12.86 8.48 2.17
C ASP A 144 11.87 8.49 3.34
N GLU A 145 12.40 8.83 4.52
CA GLU A 145 11.69 8.96 5.79
C GLU A 145 10.77 7.80 6.18
N PHE A 146 11.20 6.54 5.93
CA PHE A 146 10.44 5.39 6.43
C PHE A 146 10.36 5.42 7.96
N ARG A 147 9.14 5.57 8.49
CA ARG A 147 8.90 5.71 9.94
C ARG A 147 7.56 5.15 10.37
N LEU A 148 7.53 4.73 11.63
CA LEU A 148 6.32 4.45 12.38
C LEU A 148 5.99 5.65 13.26
N ARG A 149 4.74 6.10 13.25
CA ARG A 149 4.23 7.18 14.09
C ARG A 149 3.15 6.62 15.02
N GLY A 150 3.25 6.95 16.30
CA GLY A 150 2.19 6.76 17.30
C GLY A 150 1.61 8.10 17.73
#